data_AF-A0A8I1PSC0-F1
#
_entry.id   AF-A0A8I1PSC0-F1
#
_cell.length_a   1.000
_cell.length_b   1.000
_cell.length_c   1.000
_cell.angle_alpha   90.00
_cell.angle_beta   90.00
_cell.angle_gamma   90.00
#
_symmetry.space_group_name_H-M   'P 1'
#
loop_
_entity.id
_entity.type
_entity.pdbx_description
1 polymer ?
#
loop_
_entity_poly.entity_id
_entity_poly.type
_entity_poly.pdbx_seq_one_letter_code
_entity_poly.pdbx_strand_id
1 'polypeptide(L)' 'MSRYIVYVRTEEGHIMRMKNVVYGFQHAIEDSYGAMAPYTHEEPLEGFPESVVLWASSTGPAVGIAPLASHFARAC' A
#
# COMPACT_ATOMS: atom_id res chain seq x y z
N MET A 1 7.16 -13.34 4.45
CA MET A 1 6.95 -12.51 3.24
C MET A 1 5.71 -11.66 3.45
N SER A 2 5.83 -10.35 3.36
CA SER A 2 4.68 -9.44 3.47
C SER A 2 3.86 -9.47 2.18
N ARG A 3 2.53 -9.35 2.32
CA ARG A 3 1.58 -9.34 1.21
C ARG A 3 0.98 -7.95 1.12
N TYR A 4 0.85 -7.44 -0.10
CA TYR A 4 0.26 -6.14 -0.35
C TYR A 4 -0.77 -6.25 -1.46
N ILE A 5 -1.78 -5.39 -1.39
CA ILE A 5 -2.72 -5.22 -2.48
C ILE A 5 -2.43 -3.94 -3.24
N VAL A 6 -2.67 -3.97 -4.55
CA VAL A 6 -2.39 -2.85 -5.44
C VAL A 6 -3.57 -1.88 -5.47
N TYR A 7 -3.24 -0.60 -5.46
CA TYR A 7 -4.16 0.51 -5.68
C TYR A 7 -3.73 1.33 -6.90
N VAL A 8 -4.70 1.94 -7.56
CA VAL A 8 -4.48 2.94 -8.63
C VAL A 8 -5.20 4.22 -8.26
N ARG A 9 -4.47 5.33 -8.25
CA ARG A 9 -5.02 6.68 -8.21
C ARG A 9 -5.11 7.20 -9.64
N THR A 10 -6.29 7.64 -10.08
CA THR A 10 -6.49 8.20 -11.42
C THR A 10 -6.09 9.68 -11.48
N GLU A 11 -6.16 10.28 -12.66
CA GLU A 11 -5.89 11.71 -12.84
C GLU A 11 -6.91 12.57 -12.10
N GLU A 12 -8.15 12.11 -12.02
CA GLU A 12 -9.25 12.75 -11.28
C GLU A 12 -9.13 12.56 -9.76
N GLY A 13 -8.13 11.80 -9.29
CA GLY A 13 -7.92 11.50 -7.87
C GLY A 13 -8.77 10.34 -7.35
N HIS A 14 -9.48 9.61 -8.22
CA HIS A 14 -10.21 8.42 -7.78
C HIS A 14 -9.26 7.29 -7.41
N ILE A 15 -9.52 6.64 -6.29
CA ILE A 15 -8.72 5.52 -5.80
C ILE A 15 -9.45 4.22 -6.07
N MET A 16 -8.77 3.29 -6.75
CA MET A 16 -9.31 1.98 -7.12
C MET A 16 -8.48 0.87 -6.48
N ARG A 17 -9.15 -0.02 -5.75
CA ARG A 17 -8.55 -1.24 -5.17
C ARG A 17 -8.52 -2.34 -6.22
N MET A 18 -7.33 -2.78 -6.61
CA MET A 18 -7.16 -3.85 -7.60
C MET A 18 -7.27 -5.21 -6.94
N LYS A 19 -7.59 -6.25 -7.72
CA LYS A 19 -7.61 -7.65 -7.23
C LYS A 19 -6.22 -8.29 -7.17
N ASN A 20 -5.18 -7.55 -7.56
CA ASN A 20 -3.81 -8.04 -7.65
C ASN A 20 -3.13 -7.98 -6.29
N VAL A 21 -2.57 -9.12 -5.87
CA VAL A 21 -1.76 -9.24 -4.66
C VAL A 21 -0.30 -9.38 -5.06
N VAL A 22 0.56 -8.55 -4.47
CA VAL A 22 2.00 -8.60 -4.67
C VAL A 22 2.69 -9.08 -3.40
N TYR A 23 3.79 -9.80 -3.59
CA TYR A 23 4.58 -10.43 -2.54
C TYR A 23 6.02 -9.92 -2.61
N GLY A 24 6.73 -9.91 -1.49
CA GLY A 24 8.19 -9.84 -1.53
C GLY A 24 8.82 -8.55 -1.02
N PHE A 25 8.04 -7.57 -0.56
CA PHE A 25 8.64 -6.52 0.25
C PHE A 25 8.98 -7.11 1.62
N GLN A 26 10.26 -7.08 2.00
CA GLN A 26 10.63 -7.32 3.39
C GLN A 26 9.94 -6.25 4.22
N HIS A 27 9.34 -6.66 5.34
CA HIS A 27 8.73 -5.72 6.29
C HIS A 27 9.83 -4.72 6.65
N ALA A 28 9.76 -3.51 6.10
CA ALA A 28 10.66 -2.42 6.43
C ALA A 28 10.20 -1.87 7.79
N ILE A 29 10.29 -2.74 8.80
CA ILE A 29 10.42 -2.29 10.17
C ILE A 29 11.91 -1.96 10.23
N GLU A 30 12.23 -0.67 10.36
CA GLU A 30 13.57 -0.10 10.54
C GLU A 30 14.37 0.25 9.25
N ASP A 31 14.35 1.55 8.94
CA ASP A 31 15.48 2.38 8.49
C ASP A 31 16.09 2.24 7.10
N SER A 32 15.65 1.33 6.24
CA SER A 32 16.18 1.29 4.87
C SER A 32 15.24 1.95 3.88
N TYR A 33 15.42 3.26 3.67
CA TYR A 33 14.81 4.08 2.59
C TYR A 33 14.85 3.45 1.17
N GLY A 34 15.57 2.34 0.97
CA GLY A 34 15.63 1.57 -0.28
C GLY A 34 14.70 0.35 -0.39
N ALA A 35 14.09 -0.15 0.70
CA ALA A 35 13.35 -1.43 0.65
C ALA A 35 11.93 -1.32 0.04
N MET A 36 11.32 -0.13 0.10
CA MET A 36 9.98 0.13 -0.45
C MET A 36 10.00 1.09 -1.64
N ALA A 37 11.16 1.61 -2.06
CA ALA A 37 11.28 2.39 -3.29
C ALA A 37 10.72 1.57 -4.48
N PRO A 38 9.75 2.09 -5.25
CA PRO A 38 9.38 3.51 -5.40
C PRO A 38 8.24 4.02 -4.49
N TYR A 39 7.64 3.22 -3.62
CA TYR A 39 6.45 3.54 -2.82
C TYR A 39 6.80 4.27 -1.51
N THR A 40 7.04 5.58 -1.59
CA THR A 40 7.50 6.40 -0.45
C THR A 40 6.49 7.41 0.06
N HIS A 41 5.31 7.52 -0.58
CA HIS A 41 4.32 8.54 -0.26
C HIS A 41 3.09 7.92 0.43
N GLU A 42 2.99 8.07 1.74
CA GLU A 42 1.85 7.55 2.51
C GLU A 42 0.59 8.41 2.37
N GLU A 43 -0.55 7.77 2.18
CA GLU A 43 -1.87 8.39 2.20
C GLU A 43 -2.87 7.48 2.94
N PRO A 44 -3.73 8.02 3.82
CA PRO A 44 -4.82 7.26 4.43
C PRO A 44 -5.84 6.82 3.38
N LEU A 45 -6.36 5.60 3.53
CA LEU A 45 -7.45 5.08 2.72
C LEU A 45 -8.75 5.09 3.52
N GLU A 46 -9.72 5.89 3.06
CA GLU A 46 -11.06 5.93 3.66
C GLU A 46 -12.02 5.00 2.90
N GLY A 47 -12.80 4.20 3.62
CA GLY A 47 -13.79 3.29 3.02
C GLY A 47 -13.22 2.00 2.41
N PHE A 48 -11.92 1.72 2.60
CA PHE A 48 -11.28 0.49 2.16
C PHE A 48 -10.92 -0.45 3.32
N PRO A 49 -10.68 -1.75 3.05
CA PRO A 49 -10.26 -2.70 4.09
C PRO A 49 -8.86 -2.38 4.66
N GLU A 50 -7.99 -1.80 3.85
CA GLU A 50 -6.65 -1.35 4.24
C GLU A 50 -6.68 0.12 4.67
N SER A 51 -5.88 0.48 5.67
CA SER A 51 -5.90 1.81 6.29
C SER A 51 -4.98 2.84 5.63
N VAL A 52 -3.87 2.40 5.03
CA VAL A 52 -2.84 3.27 4.44
C VAL A 52 -2.35 2.65 3.15
N VAL A 53 -2.12 3.49 2.15
CA VAL A 53 -1.46 3.16 0.89
C VAL A 53 -0.16 3.93 0.77
N LEU A 54 0.87 3.25 0.27
CA LEU A 54 2.15 3.83 -0.13
C LEU A 54 2.13 4.04 -1.64
N TRP A 55 2.18 5.27 -2.11
CA TRP A 55 2.17 5.63 -3.53
C TRP A 55 3.59 5.76 -4.11
N ALA A 56 3.71 5.41 -5.39
CA ALA A 56 4.92 5.66 -6.17
C ALA A 56 5.13 7.14 -6.55
N SER A 57 4.09 7.98 -6.42
CA SER A 57 4.14 9.43 -6.66
C SER A 57 3.24 10.15 -5.65
N SER A 58 3.69 11.29 -5.14
CA SER A 58 2.93 12.10 -4.18
C SER A 58 1.62 12.63 -4.76
N THR A 59 1.58 12.95 -6.06
CA THR A 59 0.44 13.60 -6.71
C THR A 59 0.16 13.02 -8.10
N GLY A 60 -1.06 13.23 -8.60
CA GLY A 60 -1.49 12.77 -9.92
C GLY A 60 -1.66 11.25 -10.01
N PRO A 61 -1.77 10.70 -11.23
CA PRO A 61 -1.93 9.28 -11.46
C PRO A 61 -0.78 8.47 -10.86
N ALA A 62 -1.10 7.47 -10.05
CA ALA A 62 -0.08 6.68 -9.36
C ALA A 62 -0.54 5.26 -9.07
N VAL A 63 0.43 4.34 -9.00
CA VAL A 63 0.23 3.01 -8.43
C VAL A 63 0.68 3.05 -6.98
N GLY A 64 -0.11 2.43 -6.11
CA GLY A 64 0.18 2.31 -4.69
C GLY A 64 0.06 0.89 -4.20
N ILE A 65 0.67 0.63 -3.05
CA ILE A 65 0.57 -0.65 -2.34
C ILE A 65 0.06 -0.43 -0.93
N ALA A 66 -0.87 -1.25 -0.49
CA ALA A 66 -1.35 -1.26 0.89
C ALA A 66 -1.10 -2.63 1.51
N PRO A 67 -0.61 -2.70 2.76
CA PRO A 67 -0.36 -3.98 3.41
C PRO A 67 -1.67 -4.73 3.59
N LEU A 68 -1.75 -5.95 3.07
CA LEU A 68 -2.81 -6.87 3.45
C LEU A 68 -2.51 -7.30 4.88
N ALA A 69 -3.30 -6.82 5.83
CA ALA A 69 -3.24 -7.31 7.20
C ALA A 69 -3.25 -8.84 7.15
N SER A 70 -2.13 -9.44 7.56
CA SER A 70 -2.13 -10.89 7.76
C SER A 70 -3.14 -11.12 8.86
N HIS A 71 -4.13 -11.96 8.55
CA HIS A 71 -5.20 -12.39 9.44
C HIS A 71 -4.61 -13.13 10.65
N PHE A 72 -3.81 -12.47 11.48
CA PHE A 72 -3.64 -12.83 12.86
C PHE A 72 -4.69 -12.00 13.57
N ALA A 73 -5.75 -12.71 13.94
CA ALA A 73 -6.84 -12.22 14.74
C ALA A 73 -6.31 -11.26 15.82
N ARG A 74 -7.01 -10.15 16.04
CA ARG A 74 -7.03 -9.57 17.38
C ARG A 74 -7.59 -10.68 18.28
N ALA A 75 -6.70 -11.44 18.91
CA ALA A 75 -7.01 -12.07 20.16
C ALA A 75 -7.21 -10.93 21.17
N CYS A 76 -8.45 -10.77 21.63
CA CYS A 76 -8.89 -10.33 22.96
C CYS A 76 -10.41 -10.14 22.89
#